data_AF-A0A2M9P8X8-F1
#
_entry.id   AF-A0A2M9P8X8-F1
#
_cell.length_a   1.000
_cell.length_b   1.000
_cell.length_c   1.000
_cell.angle_alpha   90.00
_cell.angle_beta   90.00
_cell.angle_gamma   90.00
#
_symmetry.space_group_name_H-M   'P 1'
#
loop_
_entity.id
_entity.type
_entity.pdbx_description
1 polymer ?
#
loop_
_entity_poly.entity_id
_entity_poly.type
_entity_poly.pdbx_seq_one_letter_code
_entity_poly.pdbx_strand_id
1 'polypeptide(L)'
;MLNGTRFDSIQEQDILQLIDNGVREGLLLEYKRDRYGQSDADKKEFLKDISSFANRSGGHLIIGINEQDGIAASISAIPEDQIDQEL
;
A
#
# COMPACT_ATOMS: atom_id res chain seq x y z
N MET A 1 14.59 0.15 -3.89
CA MET A 1 14.09 1.52 -4.18
C MET A 1 13.17 2.05 -3.08
N LEU A 2 12.54 1.21 -2.25
CA LEU A 2 12.03 1.62 -0.92
C LEU A 2 12.75 0.96 0.26
N ASN A 3 13.27 -0.27 0.08
CA ASN A 3 14.05 -0.95 1.11
C ASN A 3 15.32 -0.16 1.47
N GLY A 4 15.36 0.35 2.70
CA GLY A 4 16.48 1.13 3.27
C GLY A 4 16.23 2.64 3.34
N THR A 5 15.17 3.15 2.72
CA THR A 5 14.76 4.55 2.85
C THR A 5 13.98 4.73 4.14
N ARG A 6 14.29 5.78 4.92
CA ARG A 6 13.50 6.14 6.10
C ARG A 6 12.08 6.52 5.65
N PHE A 7 11.08 6.12 6.43
CA PHE A 7 9.68 6.42 6.14
C PHE A 7 9.46 7.93 5.93
N ASP A 8 10.08 8.76 6.76
CA ASP A 8 10.00 10.23 6.68
C ASP A 8 10.67 10.84 5.45
N SER A 9 11.42 10.04 4.68
CA SER A 9 12.14 10.47 3.48
C SER A 9 11.47 10.01 2.19
N ILE A 10 10.37 9.25 2.29
CA ILE A 10 9.59 8.81 1.13
C ILE A 10 8.85 10.03 0.56
N GLN A 11 9.05 10.29 -0.72
CA GLN A 11 8.43 11.37 -1.46
C GLN A 11 7.54 10.84 -2.59
N GLU A 12 6.70 11.70 -3.14
CA GLU A 12 5.84 11.38 -4.28
C GLU A 12 6.63 10.79 -5.46
N GLN A 13 7.83 11.31 -5.72
CA GLN A 13 8.72 10.80 -6.76
C GLN A 13 9.05 9.31 -6.59
N ASP A 14 9.14 8.80 -5.36
CA ASP A 14 9.45 7.38 -5.11
C ASP A 14 8.25 6.53 -5.53
N ILE A 15 7.03 7.01 -5.28
CA ILE A 15 5.79 6.37 -5.72
C ILE A 15 5.67 6.38 -7.25
N LEU A 16 5.95 7.52 -7.88
CA LEU A 16 5.98 7.63 -9.34
C LEU A 16 7.00 6.67 -9.95
N GLN A 17 8.18 6.52 -9.33
CA GLN A 17 9.17 5.53 -9.77
C GLN A 17 8.68 4.09 -9.66
N LEU A 18 7.82 3.74 -8.69
CA LEU A 18 7.25 2.39 -8.63
C LEU A 18 6.35 2.11 -9.82
N ILE A 19 5.58 3.11 -10.26
CA ILE A 19 4.68 3.03 -11.41
C ILE A 19 5.49 3.02 -12.71
N ASP A 20 6.42 3.95 -12.89
CA ASP A 20 7.25 4.07 -14.09
C ASP A 20 8.11 2.83 -14.33
N ASN A 21 8.63 2.22 -13.25
CA ASN A 21 9.40 0.99 -13.35
C ASN A 21 8.52 -0.27 -13.40
N GLY A 22 7.19 -0.13 -13.32
CA GLY A 22 6.26 -1.27 -13.30
C GLY A 22 6.59 -2.26 -12.19
N VAL A 23 6.86 -1.76 -10.98
CA VAL A 23 7.27 -2.61 -9.86
C VAL A 23 6.10 -3.49 -9.45
N ARG A 24 6.29 -4.80 -9.57
CA ARG A 24 5.31 -5.79 -9.16
C ARG A 24 5.23 -5.90 -7.64
N GLU A 25 4.01 -6.04 -7.13
CA GLU A 25 3.74 -6.43 -5.75
C GLU A 25 4.39 -7.78 -5.42
N GLY A 26 4.56 -8.03 -4.13
CA GLY A 26 5.12 -9.26 -3.64
C GLY A 26 5.09 -9.33 -2.12
N LEU A 27 5.90 -10.23 -1.56
CA LEU A 27 5.85 -10.57 -0.14
C LEU A 27 6.17 -9.41 0.82
N LEU A 28 6.76 -8.32 0.34
CA LEU A 28 7.20 -7.17 1.14
C LEU A 28 6.58 -5.85 0.65
N LEU A 29 5.77 -5.87 -0.41
CA LEU A 29 5.20 -4.68 -1.02
C LEU A 29 3.82 -5.02 -1.56
N GLU A 30 2.81 -4.31 -1.09
CA GLU A 30 1.42 -4.54 -1.47
C GLU A 30 0.74 -3.22 -1.79
N TYR A 31 0.01 -3.21 -2.89
CA TYR A 31 -0.74 -2.05 -3.38
C TYR A 31 -2.22 -2.27 -3.13
N LYS A 32 -2.89 -1.27 -2.57
CA LYS A 32 -4.35 -1.25 -2.48
C LYS A 32 -4.86 0.04 -3.12
N ARG A 33 -5.89 -0.09 -3.96
CA ARG A 33 -6.55 1.08 -4.55
C ARG A 33 -7.34 1.85 -3.49
N ASP A 34 -8.15 1.12 -2.72
CA ASP A 34 -9.07 1.66 -1.73
C ASP A 34 -8.64 1.27 -0.30
N ARG A 35 -9.11 2.03 0.69
CA ARG A 35 -8.96 1.65 2.11
C ARG A 35 -9.81 0.42 2.42
N TYR A 36 -9.42 -0.32 3.47
CA TYR A 36 -10.27 -1.36 4.05
C TYR A 36 -11.55 -0.72 4.60
N GLY A 37 -12.68 -1.41 4.46
CA GLY A 37 -13.94 -0.98 5.07
C GLY A 37 -13.96 -1.14 6.60
N GLN A 38 -15.06 -0.71 7.21
CA GLN A 38 -15.27 -0.85 8.66
C GLN A 38 -15.96 -2.16 9.07
N SER A 39 -16.29 -3.04 8.11
CA SER A 39 -16.93 -4.31 8.46
C SER A 39 -15.94 -5.27 9.14
N ASP A 40 -16.45 -6.20 9.95
CA ASP A 40 -15.64 -7.26 10.57
C ASP A 40 -14.84 -8.08 9.54
N ALA A 41 -15.36 -8.23 8.32
CA ALA A 41 -14.67 -8.93 7.25
C ALA A 41 -13.49 -8.10 6.72
N ASP A 42 -13.69 -6.81 6.50
CA ASP A 42 -12.65 -5.88 6.04
C ASP A 42 -11.54 -5.71 7.09
N LYS A 43 -11.91 -5.62 8.38
CA LYS A 43 -10.95 -5.57 9.48
C LYS A 43 -10.11 -6.84 9.55
N LYS A 44 -10.69 -8.00 9.27
CA LYS A 44 -9.94 -9.27 9.20
C LYS A 44 -8.97 -9.28 8.02
N GLU A 45 -9.37 -8.78 6.86
CA GLU A 45 -8.47 -8.60 5.71
C GLU A 45 -7.30 -7.69 6.06
N PHE A 46 -7.57 -6.52 6.65
CA PHE A 46 -6.53 -5.60 7.13
C PHE A 46 -5.56 -6.29 8.11
N LEU A 47 -6.10 -6.95 9.14
CA LEU A 47 -5.28 -7.66 10.12
C LEU A 47 -4.47 -8.80 9.49
N LYS A 48 -5.01 -9.48 8.48
CA LYS A 48 -4.31 -10.55 7.74
C LYS A 48 -3.13 -10.00 6.96
N ASP A 49 -3.29 -8.88 6.27
CA ASP A 49 -2.22 -8.28 5.48
C ASP A 49 -1.13 -7.71 6.41
N ILE A 50 -1.52 -7.00 7.47
CA ILE A 50 -0.59 -6.50 8.50
C ILE A 50 0.13 -7.64 9.24
N SER A 51 -0.58 -8.69 9.66
CA SER A 51 0.04 -9.84 10.32
C SER A 51 0.97 -10.61 9.39
N SER A 52 0.68 -10.64 8.08
CA SER A 52 1.56 -11.25 7.09
C SER A 52 2.90 -10.50 6.99
N PHE A 53 2.88 -9.16 7.04
CA PHE A 53 4.10 -8.36 7.11
C PHE A 53 4.84 -8.50 8.44
N ALA A 54 4.11 -8.50 9.57
CA ALA A 54 4.70 -8.64 10.89
C ALA A 54 5.37 -10.01 11.11
N ASN A 55 4.83 -11.07 10.50
CA ASN A 55 5.42 -12.41 10.50
C ASN A 55 6.63 -12.53 9.55
N ARG A 56 6.83 -11.56 8.66
CA ARG A 56 8.00 -11.43 7.79
C ARG A 56 8.97 -10.40 8.37
N SER A 57 10.05 -10.08 7.64
CA SER A 57 10.95 -8.95 7.97
C SER A 57 10.31 -7.57 7.71
N GLY A 58 9.00 -7.42 7.93
CA GLY A 58 8.23 -6.21 7.62
C GLY A 58 7.76 -6.16 6.16
N GLY A 59 7.37 -4.95 5.73
CA GLY A 59 6.91 -4.68 4.38
C GLY A 59 6.35 -3.26 4.25
N HIS A 60 5.93 -2.93 3.04
CA HIS A 60 5.30 -1.66 2.69
C HIS A 60 3.89 -1.93 2.16
N LEU A 61 2.89 -1.34 2.80
CA LEU A 61 1.52 -1.30 2.31
C LEU A 61 1.26 0.10 1.78
N ILE A 62 0.93 0.22 0.50
CA ILE A 62 0.69 1.51 -0.15
C ILE A 62 -0.77 1.57 -0.58
N ILE A 63 -1.52 2.49 0.01
CA ILE A 63 -2.93 2.72 -0.28
C ILE A 63 -3.04 3.90 -1.26
N GLY A 64 -3.93 3.80 -2.23
CA GLY A 64 -4.10 4.80 -3.29
C GLY A 64 -3.27 4.51 -4.53
N ILE A 65 -2.82 3.27 -4.74
CA ILE A 65 -2.23 2.82 -6.00
C ILE A 65 -3.15 1.80 -6.63
N ASN A 66 -3.54 2.06 -7.87
CA ASN A 66 -4.22 1.09 -8.69
C ASN A 66 -3.18 0.15 -9.29
N GLU A 67 -3.37 -1.14 -9.07
CA GLU A 67 -2.55 -2.19 -9.65
C GLU A 67 -3.27 -2.90 -10.79
N GLN A 68 -2.50 -3.37 -11.76
CA GLN A 68 -2.97 -4.20 -12.85
C GLN A 68 -2.08 -5.44 -12.93
N ASP A 69 -2.67 -6.62 -12.73
CA ASP A 69 -1.95 -7.91 -12.67
C ASP A 69 -0.78 -7.91 -11.64
N GLY A 70 -1.01 -7.23 -10.51
CA GLY A 70 -0.03 -7.05 -9.43
C GLY A 70 1.08 -6.04 -9.76
N ILE A 71 0.97 -5.26 -10.83
CA ILE A 71 1.93 -4.21 -11.19
C ILE A 71 1.33 -2.84 -10.89
N ALA A 72 2.09 -1.95 -10.26
CA ALA A 72 1.68 -0.56 -10.05
C ALA A 72 1.38 0.11 -11.40
N ALA A 73 0.12 0.54 -11.59
CA ALA A 73 -0.35 1.07 -12.87
C ALA A 73 -0.64 2.58 -12.82
N SER A 74 -1.30 3.05 -11.76
CA SER A 74 -1.59 4.48 -11.59
C SER A 74 -1.87 4.87 -10.15
N ILE A 75 -1.73 6.17 -9.83
CA ILE A 75 -2.15 6.73 -8.55
C ILE A 75 -3.67 6.91 -8.58
N SER A 76 -4.35 6.38 -7.56
CA SER A 76 -5.77 6.59 -7.30
C SER A 76 -5.90 7.57 -6.14
N ALA A 77 -6.56 8.71 -6.38
CA ALA A 77 -6.80 9.69 -5.34
C ALA A 77 -7.70 9.08 -4.24
N ILE A 78 -7.25 9.18 -2.99
CA ILE A 78 -8.08 8.86 -1.84
C ILE A 78 -8.86 10.12 -1.47
N PRO A 79 -10.20 10.05 -1.37
CA PRO A 79 -10.99 11.24 -1.09
C PRO A 79 -10.74 11.73 0.35
N GLU A 80 -10.78 13.05 0.53
CA GLU A 80 -10.33 13.75 1.74
C GLU A 80 -11.14 13.35 2.99
N ASP A 81 -12.40 12.97 2.81
CA ASP A 81 -13.30 12.49 3.86
C ASP A 81 -12.83 11.17 4.50
N GLN A 82 -11.95 10.42 3.83
CA GLN A 82 -11.41 9.16 4.33
C GLN A 82 -10.05 9.32 5.00
N ILE A 83 -9.45 10.52 4.98
CA ILE A 83 -8.16 10.79 5.64
C ILE A 83 -8.40 10.86 7.15
N ASP A 84 -7.54 10.21 7.94
CA ASP A 84 -7.59 10.19 9.42
C ASP A 84 -8.86 9.54 10.02
N GLN A 85 -9.64 8.81 9.21
CA GLN A 85 -10.71 7.96 9.75
C GLN A 85 -10.12 6.70 10.40
N GLU A 86 -10.52 6.46 11.65
CA GLU A 86 -10.25 5.22 12.37
C GLU A 86 -11.00 4.05 11.73
N LEU A 87 -10.33 2.90 11.61
CA LEU A 87 -10.89 1.65 11.07
C LEU A 87 -11.77 0.91 12.08
#